data_AF-A0A4R8CSM5-F1
#
_entry.id   AF-A0A4R8CSM5-F1
#
_cell.length_a   1.000
_cell.length_b   1.000
_cell.length_c   1.000
_cell.angle_alpha   90.00
_cell.angle_beta   90.00
_cell.angle_gamma   90.00
#
_symmetry.space_group_name_H-M   'P 1'
#
loop_
_entity.id
_entity.type
_entity.pdbx_description
1 polymer ?
#
loop_
_entity_poly.entity_id
_entity_poly.type
_entity_poly.pdbx_seq_one_letter_code
_entity_poly.pdbx_strand_id
1 'polypeptide(L)'
;MNSDETPHILAGGERIWVIGPSAAAEHLPQMLERFRSGEAGPFIVGDAGQPEGVVISWDLWQRLAVLSADTLEFDHVYDIARERLADKEPSVPLEDVAAEFGWDLDEPIDDSDLPKK
;
A
#
# COMPACT_ATOMS: atom_id res chain seq x y z
N MET A 1 -11.41 26.27 -26.77
CA MET A 1 -11.51 24.98 -26.07
C MET A 1 -10.23 24.23 -26.38
N ASN A 2 -9.17 24.46 -25.60
CA ASN A 2 -7.97 23.65 -25.70
C ASN A 2 -8.30 22.35 -24.97
N SER A 3 -8.29 21.24 -25.70
CA SER A 3 -8.40 19.93 -25.08
C SER A 3 -7.03 19.65 -24.44
N ASP A 4 -6.85 20.08 -23.19
CA ASP A 4 -5.68 19.77 -22.35
C ASP A 4 -5.69 18.30 -21.89
N GLU A 5 -6.50 17.46 -22.54
CA GLU A 5 -6.55 16.01 -22.36
C GLU A 5 -5.64 15.35 -23.39
N THR A 6 -4.56 14.76 -22.91
CA THR A 6 -3.62 14.00 -23.75
C THR A 6 -3.70 12.52 -23.39
N PRO A 7 -3.82 11.62 -24.37
CA PRO A 7 -3.88 10.20 -24.08
C PRO A 7 -2.53 9.64 -23.61
N HIS A 8 -2.57 8.72 -22.67
CA HIS A 8 -1.43 7.90 -22.24
C HIS A 8 -1.77 6.42 -22.41
N ILE A 9 -0.82 5.61 -22.88
CA ILE A 9 -0.98 4.17 -23.07
C ILE A 9 -0.26 3.44 -21.94
N LEU A 10 -1.00 2.71 -21.13
CA LEU A 10 -0.46 1.86 -20.08
C LEU A 10 0.30 0.67 -20.68
N ALA A 11 1.17 0.04 -19.89
CA ALA A 11 1.94 -1.14 -20.32
C ALA A 11 1.04 -2.30 -20.82
N GLY A 12 -0.19 -2.39 -20.31
CA GLY A 12 -1.20 -3.36 -20.76
C GLY A 12 -1.95 -2.99 -22.05
N GLY A 13 -1.61 -1.87 -22.69
CA GLY A 13 -2.27 -1.36 -23.91
C GLY A 13 -3.55 -0.56 -23.68
N GLU A 14 -3.99 -0.43 -22.43
CA GLU A 14 -5.14 0.40 -22.07
C GLU A 14 -4.81 1.89 -22.23
N ARG A 15 -5.78 2.65 -22.74
CA ARG A 15 -5.68 4.10 -22.91
C ARG A 15 -6.34 4.82 -21.74
N ILE A 16 -5.59 5.69 -21.10
CA ILE A 16 -6.08 6.64 -20.10
C ILE A 16 -5.94 8.08 -20.60
N TRP A 17 -6.65 9.00 -19.98
CA TRP A 17 -6.60 10.43 -20.30
C TRP A 17 -5.88 11.19 -19.19
N VAL A 18 -4.87 11.98 -19.58
CA VAL A 18 -4.08 12.82 -18.69
C VAL A 18 -4.50 14.27 -18.92
N ILE A 19 -4.88 14.95 -17.86
CA ILE A 19 -5.36 16.33 -17.90
C ILE A 19 -4.25 17.27 -17.45
N GLY A 20 -4.02 18.34 -18.21
CA GLY A 20 -3.07 19.40 -17.86
C GLY A 20 -3.39 20.04 -16.49
N PRO A 21 -2.39 20.47 -15.69
CA PRO A 21 -2.63 21.00 -14.34
C PRO A 21 -3.62 22.19 -14.26
N SER A 22 -3.61 23.08 -15.25
CA SER A 22 -4.54 24.21 -15.30
C SER A 22 -5.98 23.76 -15.50
N ALA A 23 -6.23 22.89 -16.49
CA ALA A 23 -7.55 22.30 -16.71
C ALA A 23 -7.97 21.43 -15.51
N ALA A 24 -7.04 20.72 -14.89
CA ALA A 24 -7.30 19.91 -13.70
C ALA A 24 -7.83 20.75 -12.53
N ALA A 25 -7.26 21.93 -12.30
CA ALA A 25 -7.72 22.85 -11.26
C ALA A 25 -9.15 23.36 -11.53
N GLU A 26 -9.49 23.63 -12.80
CA GLU A 26 -10.83 24.07 -13.20
C GLU A 26 -11.89 22.97 -13.04
N HIS A 27 -11.52 21.72 -13.33
CA HIS A 27 -12.43 20.57 -13.29
C HIS A 27 -12.51 19.86 -11.93
N LEU A 28 -11.63 20.19 -10.99
CA LEU A 28 -11.59 19.54 -9.67
C LEU A 28 -12.94 19.57 -8.92
N PRO A 29 -13.71 20.69 -8.87
CA PRO A 29 -15.00 20.71 -8.18
C PRO A 29 -16.01 19.71 -8.77
N GLN A 30 -16.08 19.63 -10.10
CA GLN A 30 -16.97 18.69 -10.82
C GLN A 30 -16.54 17.25 -10.57
N MET A 31 -15.23 16.99 -10.51
CA MET A 31 -14.71 15.67 -10.18
C MET A 31 -15.09 15.23 -8.76
N LEU A 32 -15.04 16.15 -7.78
CA LEU A 32 -15.47 15.86 -6.41
C LEU A 32 -16.98 15.56 -6.33
N GLU A 33 -17.81 16.22 -7.14
CA GLU A 33 -19.24 15.89 -7.24
C GLU A 33 -19.46 14.47 -7.77
N ARG A 34 -18.68 14.03 -8.77
CA ARG A 34 -18.72 12.67 -9.30
C ARG A 34 -18.33 11.62 -8.25
N PHE A 35 -17.32 11.90 -7.43
CA PHE A 35 -17.01 11.00 -6.31
C PHE A 35 -18.17 10.90 -5.31
N ARG A 36 -18.85 12.01 -5.01
CA ARG A 36 -20.02 12.01 -4.12
C ARG A 36 -21.22 11.26 -4.71
N SER A 37 -21.35 11.22 -6.03
CA SER A 37 -22.38 10.41 -6.71
C SER A 37 -22.01 8.92 -6.83
N GLY A 38 -20.82 8.52 -6.38
CA GLY A 38 -20.34 7.14 -6.42
C GLY A 38 -19.64 6.75 -7.73
N GLU A 39 -19.37 7.70 -8.63
CA GLU A 39 -18.54 7.44 -9.80
C GLU A 39 -17.08 7.32 -9.39
N ALA A 40 -16.44 6.19 -9.74
CA ALA A 40 -15.11 5.81 -9.24
C ALA A 40 -13.96 6.00 -10.25
N GLY A 41 -14.16 6.80 -11.29
CA GLY A 41 -13.11 7.03 -12.29
C GLY A 41 -11.93 7.83 -11.70
N PRO A 42 -10.66 7.41 -11.89
CA PRO A 42 -9.51 8.20 -11.46
C PRO A 42 -9.37 9.48 -12.28
N PHE A 43 -8.96 10.56 -11.63
CA PHE A 43 -8.68 11.84 -12.30
C PHE A 43 -7.16 12.02 -12.38
N ILE A 44 -6.61 11.85 -13.57
CA ILE A 44 -5.16 11.77 -13.80
C ILE A 44 -4.66 13.12 -14.30
N VAL A 45 -3.65 13.65 -13.61
CA VAL A 45 -3.07 14.98 -13.87
C VAL A 45 -1.62 14.81 -14.34
N GLY A 46 -1.21 15.60 -15.31
CA GLY A 46 0.17 15.62 -15.79
C GLY A 46 0.35 16.47 -17.03
N ASP A 47 1.54 16.46 -17.62
CA ASP A 47 1.90 17.28 -18.77
C ASP A 47 2.12 16.44 -20.03
N ALA A 48 1.64 16.94 -21.17
CA ALA A 48 1.82 16.32 -22.50
C ALA A 48 1.54 14.80 -22.57
N GLY A 49 0.58 14.30 -21.78
CA GLY A 49 0.23 12.87 -21.76
C GLY A 49 1.11 12.01 -20.86
N GLN A 50 2.02 12.61 -20.09
CA GLN A 50 2.79 11.94 -19.05
C GLN A 50 2.06 12.13 -17.71
N PRO A 51 1.55 11.06 -17.08
CA PRO A 51 0.96 11.15 -15.74
C PRO A 51 2.00 11.59 -14.70
N GLU A 52 1.61 12.52 -13.84
CA GLU A 52 2.41 13.02 -12.70
C GLU A 52 1.68 12.80 -11.36
N GLY A 53 0.35 12.82 -11.36
CA GLY A 53 -0.47 12.62 -10.18
C GLY A 53 -1.85 12.05 -10.51
N VAL A 54 -2.52 11.54 -9.47
CA VAL A 54 -3.89 11.03 -9.57
C VAL A 54 -4.71 11.49 -8.37
N VAL A 55 -5.96 11.86 -8.63
CA VAL A 55 -6.97 12.11 -7.60
C VAL A 55 -7.99 10.99 -7.65
N ILE A 56 -8.24 10.39 -6.51
CA ILE A 56 -9.22 9.31 -6.29
C ILE A 56 -10.11 9.66 -5.09
N SER A 57 -11.23 8.95 -4.94
CA SER A 57 -12.07 9.11 -3.75
C SER A 57 -11.32 8.65 -2.50
N TRP A 58 -11.66 9.25 -1.36
CA TRP A 58 -11.10 8.89 -0.06
C TRP A 58 -11.30 7.41 0.26
N ASP A 59 -12.50 6.88 0.02
CA ASP A 59 -12.83 5.47 0.27
C ASP A 59 -11.97 4.52 -0.56
N LEU A 60 -11.67 4.87 -1.82
CA LEU A 60 -10.79 4.08 -2.67
C LEU A 60 -9.35 4.13 -2.16
N TRP A 61 -8.86 5.31 -1.77
CA TRP A 61 -7.54 5.45 -1.17
C TRP A 61 -7.41 4.60 0.11
N GLN A 62 -8.41 4.62 1.00
CA GLN A 62 -8.39 3.81 2.22
C GLN A 62 -8.30 2.32 1.91
N ARG A 63 -9.08 1.82 0.94
CA ARG A 63 -9.02 0.41 0.52
C ARG A 63 -7.64 0.03 -0.01
N LEU A 64 -7.05 0.89 -0.85
CA LEU A 64 -5.70 0.66 -1.39
C LEU A 64 -4.64 0.70 -0.29
N ALA A 65 -4.78 1.61 0.69
CA ALA A 65 -3.85 1.71 1.81
C ALA A 65 -3.85 0.43 2.67
N VAL A 66 -5.04 -0.12 2.97
CA VAL A 66 -5.16 -1.40 3.69
C VAL A 66 -4.51 -2.53 2.90
N LEU A 67 -4.85 -2.68 1.61
CA LEU A 67 -4.26 -3.71 0.74
C LEU A 67 -2.73 -3.59 0.65
N SER A 68 -2.19 -2.37 0.61
CA SER A 68 -0.75 -2.16 0.59
C SER A 68 -0.07 -2.55 1.90
N ALA A 69 -0.73 -2.34 3.05
CA ALA A 69 -0.21 -2.76 4.35
C ALA A 69 -0.16 -4.29 4.47
N ASP A 70 -1.23 -4.97 4.04
CA ASP A 70 -1.29 -6.44 4.01
C ASP A 70 -0.19 -7.03 3.10
N THR A 71 0.11 -6.36 1.99
CA THR A 71 1.17 -6.80 1.04
C THR A 71 2.56 -6.63 1.63
N LEU A 72 2.82 -5.53 2.36
CA LEU A 72 4.10 -5.33 3.05
C LEU A 72 4.33 -6.35 4.18
N GLU A 73 3.26 -6.75 4.87
CA GLU A 73 3.32 -7.85 5.82
C GLU A 73 3.65 -9.17 5.11
N PHE A 74 3.11 -9.39 3.92
CA PHE A 74 3.38 -10.56 3.09
C PHE A 74 4.82 -10.60 2.56
N ASP A 75 5.36 -9.47 2.11
CA ASP A 75 6.75 -9.36 1.66
C ASP A 75 7.72 -9.66 2.81
N HIS A 76 7.43 -9.20 4.02
CA HIS A 76 8.21 -9.52 5.22
C HIS A 76 8.20 -11.02 5.54
N VAL A 77 7.02 -11.67 5.48
CA VAL A 77 6.90 -13.12 5.65
C VAL A 77 7.68 -13.87 4.57
N TYR A 78 7.65 -13.39 3.33
CA TYR A 78 8.37 -13.99 2.21
C TYR A 78 9.89 -13.86 2.40
N ASP A 79 10.37 -12.72 2.87
CA ASP A 79 11.79 -12.50 3.14
C ASP A 79 12.30 -13.39 4.29
N ILE A 80 11.54 -13.50 5.39
CA ILE A 80 11.85 -14.46 6.48
C ILE A 80 11.89 -15.89 5.94
N ALA A 81 10.91 -16.29 5.12
CA ALA A 81 10.88 -17.63 4.55
C ALA A 81 12.08 -17.88 3.62
N ARG A 82 12.45 -16.88 2.80
CA ARG A 82 13.62 -16.95 1.92
C ARG A 82 14.92 -17.05 2.72
N GLU A 83 15.06 -16.25 3.77
CA GLU A 83 16.22 -16.28 4.67
C GLU A 83 16.36 -17.66 5.33
N ARG A 84 15.28 -18.19 5.90
CA ARG A 84 15.24 -19.54 6.50
C ARG A 84 15.55 -20.66 5.51
N LEU A 85 15.12 -20.53 4.25
CA LEU A 85 15.42 -21.51 3.20
C LEU A 85 16.86 -21.41 2.68
N ALA A 86 17.47 -20.21 2.77
CA ALA A 86 18.87 -20.00 2.41
C ALA A 86 19.82 -20.44 3.53
N ASP A 87 19.37 -20.37 4.78
CA ASP A 87 20.06 -20.94 5.92
C ASP A 87 20.09 -22.48 5.81
N LYS A 88 21.27 -23.04 6.02
CA LYS A 88 21.51 -24.48 5.92
C LYS A 88 21.50 -25.15 7.29
N GLU A 89 21.47 -24.38 8.36
CA GLU A 89 21.37 -24.91 9.70
C GLU A 89 19.95 -25.46 9.95
N PRO A 90 19.84 -26.64 10.59
CA PRO A 90 18.54 -27.17 10.94
C PRO A 90 17.86 -26.25 11.95
N SER A 91 16.56 -26.05 11.77
CA SER A 91 15.75 -25.33 12.76
C SER A 91 15.79 -26.07 14.09
N VAL A 92 16.04 -25.33 15.18
CA VAL A 92 16.00 -25.86 16.55
C VAL A 92 14.67 -25.52 17.21
N PRO A 93 14.11 -26.42 18.05
CA PRO A 93 12.93 -26.13 18.87
C PRO A 93 13.16 -24.92 19.78
N LEU A 94 12.10 -24.14 20.03
CA LEU A 94 12.19 -22.93 20.84
C LEU A 94 12.54 -23.26 22.30
N GLU A 95 12.06 -24.39 22.80
CA GLU A 95 12.36 -24.93 24.13
C GLU A 95 13.85 -25.20 24.34
N ASP A 96 14.56 -25.67 23.32
CA ASP A 96 16.00 -25.95 23.41
C ASP A 96 16.79 -24.64 23.51
N VAL A 97 16.38 -23.62 22.75
CA VAL A 97 16.94 -22.26 22.82
C VAL A 97 16.61 -21.61 24.16
N ALA A 98 15.37 -21.71 24.62
CA ALA A 98 14.95 -21.16 25.90
C ALA A 98 15.74 -21.76 27.06
N ALA A 99 15.94 -23.08 27.07
CA ALA A 99 16.76 -23.76 28.07
C ALA A 99 18.24 -23.29 28.03
N GLU A 100 18.80 -23.02 26.86
CA GLU A 100 20.16 -22.45 26.72
C GLU A 100 20.27 -21.07 27.38
N PHE A 101 19.25 -20.22 27.23
CA PHE A 101 19.19 -18.90 27.84
C PHE A 101 18.65 -18.91 29.29
N GLY A 102 18.31 -20.08 29.83
CA GLY A 102 17.74 -20.23 31.17
C GLY A 102 16.32 -19.67 31.31
N TRP A 103 15.57 -19.59 30.21
CA TRP A 103 14.19 -19.16 30.17
C TRP A 103 13.25 -20.34 30.39
N ASP A 104 12.31 -20.17 31.31
CA ASP A 104 11.19 -21.07 31.48
C ASP A 104 9.99 -20.55 30.66
N LEU A 105 9.62 -21.28 29.62
CA LEU A 105 8.50 -20.91 28.75
C LEU A 105 7.13 -21.21 29.39
N ASP A 106 7.10 -21.99 30.48
CA ASP A 106 5.90 -22.29 31.25
C ASP A 106 5.67 -21.28 32.39
N GLU A 107 6.62 -20.40 32.67
CA GLU A 107 6.44 -19.32 33.64
C GLU A 107 5.42 -18.29 33.12
N PRO A 108 4.49 -17.81 33.99
CA PRO A 108 3.58 -16.75 33.60
C PRO A 108 4.37 -15.49 33.28
N ILE A 109 4.05 -14.87 32.14
CA ILE A 109 4.70 -13.63 31.71
C ILE A 109 4.52 -12.56 32.80
N ASP A 110 5.64 -12.08 33.36
CA ASP A 110 5.63 -11.01 34.33
C ASP A 110 5.56 -9.64 33.64
N ASP A 111 4.34 -9.23 33.31
CA ASP A 111 4.05 -7.92 32.70
C ASP A 111 3.99 -6.78 33.74
N SER A 112 4.47 -6.98 34.97
CA SER A 112 4.35 -5.98 36.03
C SER A 112 5.17 -4.70 35.80
N ASP A 113 6.23 -4.79 34.98
CA ASP A 113 7.07 -3.66 34.55
C ASP A 113 6.53 -2.93 33.30
N LEU A 114 5.48 -3.45 32.65
CA LEU A 114 4.87 -2.78 31.50
C LEU A 114 3.97 -1.62 31.96
N PRO A 115 4.02 -0.46 31.28
CA PRO A 115 3.18 0.68 31.62
C PRO A 115 1.70 0.31 31.50
N LYS A 116 0.98 0.35 32.63
CA LYS A 116 -0.46 0.14 32.66
C LYS A 116 -1.16 1.25 31.87
N LYS A 117 -1.96 0.86 30.88
CA LYS A 117 -2.80 1.75 30.08
C LYS A 117 -3.84 2.49 30.91
#